data_AF-A0A2T1E432-F1
#
_entry.id   AF-A0A2T1E432-F1
#
_cell.length_a   1.000
_cell.length_b   1.000
_cell.length_c   1.000
_cell.angle_alpha   90.00
_cell.angle_beta   90.00
_cell.angle_gamma   90.00
#
_symmetry.space_group_name_H-M   'P 1'
#
loop_
_entity.id
_entity.type
_entity.pdbx_description
1 polymer ?
#
loop_
_entity_poly.entity_id
_entity_poly.type
_entity_poly.pdbx_seq_one_letter_code
_entity_poly.pdbx_strand_id
1 'polypeptide(L)'
;MQRTNVPDSGISDPVTPHRAINLVWLAPSLLSLTWFLANISAVKWLLSSFVEISTLYKIVIGFLIVALVVRSTLNSVSAARPYGGYANEEDHPLAKSASTGARPTSPNFVLRRYPLLLMLGAGICSIVLQYIIDIKQVTILLFILGTYGLWGLFAEPIFWRKNLPIAGLLACILPFNSQFNSGLGLPARVITAQVVEQLLSMLHIGAISSYDIIVLENGIAQVDVPCSGIKTLLVGTLFLLSATWLESRKLGLKWLAVCATNFLILVSANALRVTVLVLVAQVFKQPMYAEILHVPLGIVGLVCASFLSWLMLQKVPKFAETQNNNFDCQRDTEIFKNQPLAKPGLIAVVAILGVISQLYHVESQKLAIAPLKFPQQIVSEPIPLNPSEQKFFGNYPDTKTEKKRFISGNLRGSMLTVASTSWQTYHAPELCFIASGIPVNRIERKQLTPAIAARWLSVKDNQLSATYWLQSSEQTTDNFLERIRRDINHKNHTWVLVSILFDNSVNPDSSEVQSFAKNVHNTVDYSLTTAKNEKN
;
A
#
# COMPACT_ATOMS: atom_id res chain seq x y z
N MET A 1 25.08 -66.95 65.16
CA MET A 1 25.04 -66.13 63.92
C MET A 1 24.44 -64.77 64.25
N GLN A 2 25.29 -63.78 64.53
CA GLN A 2 24.89 -62.39 64.80
C GLN A 2 24.80 -61.62 63.48
N ARG A 3 23.64 -61.02 63.17
CA ARG A 3 23.48 -60.05 62.09
C ARG A 3 23.98 -58.69 62.57
N THR A 4 25.05 -58.21 61.97
CA THR A 4 25.56 -56.84 62.12
C THR A 4 24.71 -55.88 61.28
N ASN A 5 24.10 -54.90 61.93
CA ASN A 5 23.45 -53.76 61.28
C ASN A 5 24.52 -52.87 60.64
N VAL A 6 24.46 -52.71 59.31
CA VAL A 6 25.24 -51.72 58.57
C VAL A 6 24.48 -50.40 58.63
N PRO A 7 25.11 -49.28 59.04
CA PRO A 7 24.46 -47.97 59.05
C PRO A 7 24.29 -47.46 57.62
N ASP A 8 23.06 -47.03 57.33
CA ASP A 8 22.61 -46.45 56.07
C ASP A 8 23.47 -45.23 55.71
N SER A 9 24.33 -45.37 54.71
CA SER A 9 25.16 -44.29 54.20
C SER A 9 24.26 -43.30 53.50
N GLY A 10 24.06 -42.12 54.11
CA GLY A 10 23.26 -41.02 53.56
C GLY A 10 23.64 -40.71 52.12
N ILE A 11 22.84 -41.23 51.19
CA ILE A 11 22.86 -40.85 49.78
C ILE A 11 22.22 -39.46 49.74
N SER A 12 23.03 -38.49 49.32
CA SER A 12 22.64 -37.10 49.14
C SER A 12 21.39 -37.05 48.26
N ASP A 13 20.37 -36.31 48.71
CA ASP A 13 19.15 -36.06 47.95
C ASP A 13 19.51 -35.71 46.50
N PRO A 14 18.85 -36.31 45.49
CA PRO A 14 19.09 -35.96 44.11
C PRO A 14 18.82 -34.47 43.94
N VAL A 15 19.90 -33.72 43.66
CA VAL A 15 19.86 -32.30 43.33
C VAL A 15 18.70 -32.07 42.37
N THR A 16 17.62 -31.48 42.89
CA THR A 16 16.45 -31.18 42.07
C THR A 16 16.95 -30.40 40.86
N PRO A 17 16.70 -30.86 39.62
CA PRO A 17 17.21 -30.18 38.45
C PRO A 17 16.66 -28.76 38.49
N HIS A 18 17.57 -27.81 38.74
CA HIS A 18 17.26 -26.38 38.77
C HIS A 18 16.40 -26.07 37.56
N ARG A 19 15.19 -25.57 37.87
CA ARG A 19 14.17 -25.01 36.98
C ARG A 19 14.78 -24.62 35.63
N ALA A 20 14.90 -25.59 34.74
CA ALA A 20 15.41 -25.36 33.41
C ALA A 20 14.42 -24.39 32.80
N ILE A 21 14.81 -23.12 32.68
CA ILE A 21 14.08 -22.12 31.91
C ILE A 21 13.72 -22.85 30.64
N ASN A 22 12.43 -23.08 30.38
CA ASN A 22 11.97 -23.94 29.30
C ASN A 22 12.54 -23.39 27.99
N LEU A 23 13.72 -23.87 27.57
CA LEU A 23 14.44 -23.41 26.37
C LEU A 23 13.57 -23.55 25.12
N VAL A 24 12.59 -24.46 25.20
CA VAL A 24 11.51 -24.68 24.24
C VAL A 24 10.75 -23.39 23.90
N TRP A 25 10.53 -22.49 24.85
CA TRP A 25 9.79 -21.24 24.65
C TRP A 25 10.67 -20.03 24.34
N LEU A 26 11.97 -20.10 24.63
CA LEU A 26 12.90 -18.98 24.47
C LEU A 26 13.10 -18.63 22.99
N ALA A 27 13.36 -19.62 22.13
CA ALA A 27 13.56 -19.37 20.71
C ALA A 27 12.31 -18.81 19.98
N PRO A 28 11.09 -19.37 20.17
CA PRO A 28 9.85 -18.76 19.68
C PRO A 28 9.61 -17.33 20.12
N SER A 29 9.81 -17.06 21.41
CA SER A 29 9.59 -15.73 22.00
C SER A 29 10.58 -14.73 21.44
N LEU A 30 11.85 -15.12 21.32
CA LEU A 30 12.89 -14.28 20.76
C LEU A 30 12.62 -13.98 19.28
N LEU A 31 12.26 -15.00 18.48
CA LEU A 31 11.91 -14.79 17.06
C LEU A 31 10.74 -13.83 16.88
N SER A 32 9.67 -14.00 17.67
CA SER A 32 8.51 -13.12 17.65
C SER A 32 8.89 -11.68 18.02
N LEU A 33 9.61 -11.51 19.13
CA LEU A 33 10.09 -10.22 19.58
C LEU A 33 10.95 -9.54 18.50
N THR A 34 11.91 -10.26 17.91
CA THR A 34 12.76 -9.75 16.83
C THR A 34 11.93 -9.35 15.62
N TRP A 35 10.92 -10.14 15.23
CA TRP A 35 10.02 -9.81 14.12
C TRP A 35 9.24 -8.51 14.35
N PHE A 36 8.66 -8.31 15.55
CA PHE A 36 7.92 -7.09 15.87
C PHE A 36 8.84 -5.87 16.01
N LEU A 37 10.04 -6.03 16.57
CA LEU A 37 11.04 -4.97 16.65
C LEU A 37 11.56 -4.57 15.25
N ALA A 38 11.80 -5.55 14.39
CA ALA A 38 12.18 -5.33 12.99
C ALA A 38 11.11 -4.52 12.22
N ASN A 39 9.85 -4.65 12.59
CA ASN A 39 8.71 -4.01 11.93
C ASN A 39 8.02 -2.94 12.80
N ILE A 40 8.76 -2.31 13.73
CA ILE A 40 8.17 -1.40 14.72
C ILE A 40 7.45 -0.18 14.09
N SER A 41 7.91 0.28 12.92
CA SER A 41 7.28 1.37 12.16
C SER A 41 5.89 0.97 11.66
N ALA A 42 5.75 -0.23 11.09
CA ALA A 42 4.48 -0.79 10.66
C ALA A 42 3.52 -1.00 11.85
N VAL A 43 4.02 -1.46 12.99
CA VAL A 43 3.24 -1.60 14.24
C VAL A 43 2.72 -0.25 14.71
N LYS A 44 3.59 0.77 14.82
CA LYS A 44 3.19 2.12 15.22
C LYS A 44 2.10 2.69 14.31
N TRP A 45 2.27 2.54 13.00
CA TRP A 45 1.28 3.00 12.02
C TRP A 45 -0.05 2.24 12.14
N LEU A 46 0.00 0.92 12.35
CA LEU A 46 -1.21 0.10 12.51
C LEU A 46 -2.02 0.55 13.72
N LEU A 47 -1.33 0.81 14.85
CA LEU A 47 -1.95 1.31 16.07
C LEU A 47 -2.55 2.71 15.90
N SER A 48 -1.84 3.64 15.27
CA SER A 48 -2.37 4.99 15.01
C SER A 48 -3.58 4.94 14.06
N SER A 49 -3.52 4.12 13.03
CA SER A 49 -4.61 3.98 12.05
C SER A 49 -5.85 3.36 12.66
N PHE A 50 -5.71 2.46 13.64
CA PHE A 50 -6.85 1.88 14.34
C PHE A 50 -7.69 2.93 15.07
N VAL A 51 -7.10 4.06 15.48
CA VAL A 51 -7.82 5.18 16.07
C VAL A 51 -8.73 5.84 15.02
N GLU A 52 -8.20 6.06 13.81
CA GLU A 52 -8.87 6.78 12.71
C GLU A 52 -9.91 5.94 11.95
N ILE A 53 -9.84 4.60 12.02
CA ILE A 53 -10.76 3.71 11.31
C ILE A 53 -12.19 3.85 11.87
N SER A 54 -13.19 3.95 10.98
CA SER A 54 -14.61 4.00 11.35
C SER A 54 -15.06 2.74 12.12
N THR A 55 -16.05 2.88 13.00
CA THR A 55 -16.58 1.79 13.84
C THR A 55 -17.00 0.55 13.05
N LEU A 56 -17.60 0.72 11.86
CA LEU A 56 -18.05 -0.41 11.04
C LEU A 56 -16.89 -1.36 10.67
N TYR A 57 -15.75 -0.82 10.24
CA TYR A 57 -14.58 -1.64 9.92
C TYR A 57 -13.99 -2.31 11.16
N LYS A 58 -14.02 -1.66 12.32
CA LYS A 58 -13.60 -2.27 13.60
C LYS A 58 -14.44 -3.49 13.91
N ILE A 59 -15.76 -3.42 13.69
CA ILE A 59 -16.68 -4.55 13.86
C ILE A 59 -16.35 -5.68 12.88
N VAL A 60 -16.15 -5.38 11.59
CA VAL A 60 -15.81 -6.38 10.58
C VAL A 60 -14.48 -7.07 10.90
N ILE A 61 -13.44 -6.30 11.28
CA ILE A 61 -12.15 -6.84 11.69
C ILE A 61 -12.30 -7.73 12.95
N GLY A 62 -13.05 -7.26 13.95
CA GLY A 62 -13.35 -8.03 15.16
C GLY A 62 -14.01 -9.37 14.84
N PHE A 63 -15.01 -9.37 13.95
CA PHE A 63 -15.68 -10.59 13.50
C PHE A 63 -14.72 -11.55 12.80
N LEU A 64 -13.86 -11.05 11.90
CA LEU A 64 -12.85 -11.88 11.21
C LEU A 64 -11.84 -12.50 12.19
N ILE A 65 -11.40 -11.74 13.19
CA ILE A 65 -10.50 -12.24 14.25
C ILE A 65 -11.20 -13.32 15.08
N VAL A 66 -12.45 -13.08 15.52
CA VAL A 66 -13.23 -14.07 16.28
C VAL A 66 -13.43 -15.34 15.46
N ALA A 67 -13.79 -15.22 14.17
CA ALA A 67 -13.95 -16.36 13.28
C ALA A 67 -12.65 -17.18 13.15
N LEU A 68 -11.48 -16.52 13.07
CA LEU A 68 -10.18 -17.19 13.06
C LEU A 68 -9.91 -17.94 14.39
N VAL A 69 -10.16 -17.29 15.52
CA VAL A 69 -9.92 -17.88 16.85
C VAL A 69 -10.84 -19.08 17.10
N VAL A 70 -12.15 -18.92 16.87
CA VAL A 70 -13.14 -19.99 17.05
C VAL A 70 -12.82 -21.19 16.16
N ARG A 71 -12.41 -20.95 14.92
CA ARG A 71 -12.00 -22.05 14.02
C ARG A 71 -10.72 -22.73 14.49
N SER A 72 -9.79 -21.98 15.07
CA SER A 72 -8.54 -22.52 15.64
C SER A 72 -8.82 -23.43 16.83
N THR A 73 -9.74 -23.04 17.72
CA THR A 73 -10.09 -23.82 18.90
C THR A 73 -10.90 -25.07 18.54
N LEU A 74 -11.90 -24.95 17.65
CA LEU A 74 -12.73 -26.08 17.22
C LEU A 74 -11.92 -27.19 16.52
N ASN A 75 -10.95 -26.82 15.68
CA ASN A 75 -10.08 -27.79 15.03
C ASN A 75 -9.16 -28.51 16.04
N SER A 76 -8.66 -27.78 17.05
CA SER A 76 -7.80 -28.35 18.09
C SER A 76 -8.55 -29.39 18.94
N VAL A 77 -9.84 -29.16 19.22
CA VAL A 77 -10.69 -30.10 19.97
C VAL A 77 -11.05 -31.33 19.13
N SER A 78 -11.30 -31.17 17.83
CA SER A 78 -11.66 -32.28 16.95
C SER A 78 -10.51 -33.27 16.75
N ALA A 79 -9.26 -32.78 16.73
CA ALA A 79 -8.07 -33.62 16.69
C ALA A 79 -7.82 -34.41 17.99
N ALA A 80 -8.40 -33.98 19.11
CA ALA A 80 -8.20 -34.58 20.42
C ALA A 80 -9.22 -35.67 20.78
N ARG A 81 -10.32 -35.84 20.00
CA ARG A 81 -11.23 -36.96 20.22
C ARG A 81 -10.55 -38.24 19.70
N PRO A 82 -10.22 -39.21 20.57
CA PRO A 82 -9.80 -40.52 20.12
C PRO A 82 -10.92 -41.04 19.23
N TYR A 83 -10.56 -41.55 18.05
CA TYR A 83 -11.49 -42.30 17.22
C TYR A 83 -11.97 -43.49 18.06
N GLY A 84 -13.10 -43.31 18.75
CA GLY A 84 -13.86 -44.39 19.35
C GLY A 84 -14.40 -45.20 18.19
N GLY A 85 -13.56 -46.09 17.68
CA GLY A 85 -14.02 -47.16 16.81
C GLY A 85 -15.15 -47.85 17.54
N TYR A 86 -16.26 -48.04 16.83
CA TYR A 86 -17.30 -48.98 17.19
C TYR A 86 -16.66 -50.37 17.20
N ALA A 87 -15.96 -50.70 18.29
CA ALA A 87 -15.72 -52.06 18.67
C ALA A 87 -17.05 -52.56 19.20
N ASN A 88 -17.70 -53.40 18.39
CA ASN A 88 -18.55 -54.45 18.94
C ASN A 88 -17.66 -55.26 19.88
N GLU A 89 -17.73 -54.96 21.17
CA GLU A 89 -17.02 -55.69 22.21
C GLU A 89 -18.04 -55.96 23.32
N GLU A 90 -18.94 -56.90 23.02
CA GLU A 90 -19.52 -57.73 24.07
C GLU A 90 -18.37 -58.56 24.67
N ASP A 91 -18.26 -58.48 25.99
CA ASP A 91 -17.57 -59.41 26.88
C ASP A 91 -16.03 -59.44 26.92
N HIS A 92 -15.44 -58.45 27.61
CA HIS A 92 -14.27 -58.71 28.45
C HIS A 92 -14.18 -57.78 29.68
N PRO A 93 -14.30 -58.31 30.91
CA PRO A 93 -14.08 -57.52 32.11
C PRO A 93 -12.63 -57.58 32.56
N LEU A 94 -12.16 -56.45 33.12
CA LEU A 94 -11.02 -56.31 34.06
C LEU A 94 -9.60 -56.15 33.48
N ALA A 95 -9.29 -54.93 33.03
CA ALA A 95 -7.98 -54.32 33.28
C ALA A 95 -8.09 -52.78 33.34
N LYS A 96 -8.61 -52.26 34.46
CA LYS A 96 -8.49 -50.83 34.83
C LYS A 96 -7.05 -50.57 35.26
N SER A 97 -6.21 -50.02 34.38
CA SER A 97 -4.96 -49.37 34.76
C SER A 97 -4.93 -47.98 34.16
N ALA A 98 -4.98 -47.01 35.06
CA ALA A 98 -5.10 -45.58 34.79
C ALA A 98 -3.80 -45.04 34.16
N SER A 99 -3.89 -44.57 32.92
CA SER A 99 -2.96 -43.57 32.40
C SER A 99 -3.69 -42.54 31.56
N THR A 100 -4.54 -41.74 32.21
CA THR A 100 -4.97 -40.42 31.72
C THR A 100 -3.79 -39.45 31.76
N GLY A 101 -2.76 -39.76 30.97
CA GLY A 101 -1.66 -38.83 30.67
C GLY A 101 -2.14 -37.87 29.60
N ALA A 102 -2.85 -36.81 30.00
CA ALA A 102 -3.11 -35.67 29.12
C ALA A 102 -1.75 -35.13 28.66
N ARG A 103 -1.33 -35.49 27.44
CA ARG A 103 -0.10 -34.94 26.85
C ARG A 103 -0.26 -33.42 26.82
N PRO A 104 0.61 -32.65 27.51
CA PRO A 104 0.58 -31.21 27.39
C PRO A 104 0.83 -30.85 25.94
N THR A 105 -0.17 -30.23 25.32
CA THR A 105 -0.11 -29.68 23.96
C THR A 105 0.77 -28.43 23.98
N SER A 106 2.08 -28.60 24.19
CA SER A 106 3.01 -27.53 23.93
C SER A 106 3.04 -27.25 22.43
N PRO A 107 2.93 -25.98 21.99
CA PRO A 107 3.05 -25.64 20.58
C PRO A 107 4.46 -26.01 20.11
N ASN A 108 4.53 -27.03 19.26
CA ASN A 108 5.80 -27.45 18.67
C ASN A 108 6.23 -26.43 17.62
N PHE A 109 7.31 -25.71 17.90
CA PHE A 109 7.94 -24.82 16.94
C PHE A 109 8.62 -25.63 15.83
N VAL A 110 8.00 -25.67 14.66
CA VAL A 110 8.46 -26.45 13.50
C VAL A 110 8.74 -25.52 12.33
N LEU A 111 9.98 -25.58 11.81
CA LEU A 111 10.38 -24.81 10.63
C LEU A 111 9.78 -25.45 9.37
N ARG A 112 8.70 -24.83 8.86
CA ARG A 112 7.99 -25.29 7.66
C ARG A 112 8.23 -24.34 6.50
N ARG A 113 8.35 -24.91 5.29
CA ARG A 113 8.67 -24.17 4.06
C ARG A 113 7.73 -23.01 3.77
N TYR A 114 6.43 -23.26 3.69
CA TYR A 114 5.47 -22.25 3.24
C TYR A 114 5.30 -21.08 4.21
N PRO A 115 5.12 -21.31 5.53
CA PRO A 115 5.07 -20.21 6.49
C PRO A 115 6.37 -19.39 6.53
N LEU A 116 7.53 -20.07 6.42
CA LEU A 116 8.82 -19.43 6.37
C LEU A 116 8.99 -18.56 5.11
N LEU A 117 8.62 -19.07 3.94
CA LEU A 117 8.63 -18.32 2.69
C LEU A 117 7.69 -17.12 2.74
N LEU A 118 6.51 -17.25 3.35
CA LEU A 118 5.59 -16.13 3.52
C LEU A 118 6.18 -15.07 4.46
N MET A 119 6.73 -15.48 5.60
CA MET A 119 7.32 -14.58 6.59
C MET A 119 8.55 -13.84 6.04
N LEU A 120 9.55 -14.58 5.54
CA LEU A 120 10.77 -14.00 5.01
C LEU A 120 10.53 -13.27 3.69
N GLY A 121 9.72 -13.85 2.80
CA GLY A 121 9.34 -13.22 1.54
C GLY A 121 8.60 -11.90 1.76
N ALA A 122 7.66 -11.85 2.71
CA ALA A 122 6.99 -10.60 3.05
C ALA A 122 7.96 -9.58 3.69
N GLY A 123 8.88 -10.00 4.56
CA GLY A 123 9.89 -9.13 5.14
C GLY A 123 10.85 -8.53 4.08
N ILE A 124 11.39 -9.38 3.20
CA ILE A 124 12.27 -8.95 2.11
C ILE A 124 11.51 -8.06 1.12
N CYS A 125 10.32 -8.47 0.66
CA CYS A 125 9.49 -7.65 -0.21
C CYS A 125 9.13 -6.32 0.46
N SER A 126 8.90 -6.29 1.77
CA SER A 126 8.60 -5.07 2.50
C SER A 126 9.77 -4.09 2.46
N ILE A 127 11.00 -4.58 2.69
CA ILE A 127 12.22 -3.77 2.59
C ILE A 127 12.44 -3.29 1.15
N VAL A 128 12.29 -4.18 0.16
CA VAL A 128 12.45 -3.82 -1.26
C VAL A 128 11.40 -2.81 -1.72
N LEU A 129 10.13 -2.97 -1.33
CA LEU A 129 9.07 -2.03 -1.72
C LEU A 129 9.15 -0.71 -0.95
N GLN A 130 9.60 -0.74 0.31
CA GLN A 130 9.97 0.48 1.03
C GLN A 130 11.13 1.18 0.32
N TYR A 131 12.10 0.43 -0.20
CA TYR A 131 13.21 0.94 -0.99
C TYR A 131 12.80 1.49 -2.37
N ILE A 132 11.79 0.93 -3.03
CA ILE A 132 11.41 1.36 -4.39
C ILE A 132 10.28 2.41 -4.37
N ILE A 133 9.24 2.19 -3.57
CA ILE A 133 7.95 2.88 -3.72
C ILE A 133 7.60 3.76 -2.49
N ASP A 134 8.11 3.42 -1.31
CA ASP A 134 7.84 4.10 -0.02
C ASP A 134 6.34 4.31 0.28
N ILE A 135 5.51 3.32 -0.04
CA ILE A 135 4.08 3.31 0.30
C ILE A 135 3.90 2.49 1.58
N LYS A 136 3.69 3.20 2.70
CA LYS A 136 3.49 2.62 4.04
C LYS A 136 2.45 1.51 4.03
N GLN A 137 1.33 1.71 3.34
CA GLN A 137 0.19 0.78 3.26
C GLN A 137 0.62 -0.61 2.76
N VAL A 138 1.54 -0.66 1.78
CA VAL A 138 2.04 -1.92 1.21
C VAL A 138 2.97 -2.61 2.20
N THR A 139 3.84 -1.88 2.88
CA THR A 139 4.69 -2.37 3.99
C THR A 139 3.82 -3.01 5.08
N ILE A 140 2.70 -2.39 5.44
CA ILE A 140 1.78 -2.90 6.49
C ILE A 140 1.02 -4.14 6.02
N LEU A 141 0.54 -4.15 4.77
CA LEU A 141 -0.05 -5.35 4.18
C LEU A 141 0.93 -6.53 4.26
N LEU A 142 2.18 -6.31 3.88
CA LEU A 142 3.23 -7.33 3.94
C LEU A 142 3.57 -7.69 5.38
N PHE A 143 3.59 -6.74 6.31
CA PHE A 143 3.77 -7.03 7.74
C PHE A 143 2.66 -7.94 8.30
N ILE A 144 1.39 -7.70 7.95
CA ILE A 144 0.27 -8.55 8.39
C ILE A 144 0.41 -9.97 7.81
N LEU A 145 0.73 -10.09 6.51
CA LEU A 145 0.97 -11.38 5.88
C LEU A 145 2.21 -12.10 6.45
N GLY A 146 3.27 -11.36 6.74
CA GLY A 146 4.49 -11.90 7.34
C GLY A 146 4.26 -12.38 8.78
N THR A 147 3.48 -11.64 9.56
CA THR A 147 3.05 -12.03 10.91
C THR A 147 2.17 -13.29 10.86
N TYR A 148 1.31 -13.41 9.85
CA TYR A 148 0.56 -14.65 9.59
C TYR A 148 1.48 -15.82 9.19
N GLY A 149 2.55 -15.55 8.43
CA GLY A 149 3.61 -16.51 8.13
C GLY A 149 4.35 -16.98 9.40
N LEU A 150 4.72 -16.05 10.28
CA LEU A 150 5.32 -16.35 11.59
C LEU A 150 4.40 -17.26 12.42
N TRP A 151 3.11 -16.94 12.50
CA TRP A 151 2.13 -17.78 13.20
C TRP A 151 2.02 -19.19 12.61
N GLY A 152 2.20 -19.36 11.30
CA GLY A 152 2.22 -20.66 10.64
C GLY A 152 3.36 -21.59 11.04
N LEU A 153 4.41 -21.07 11.69
CA LEU A 153 5.49 -21.88 12.29
C LEU A 153 5.03 -22.60 13.58
N PHE A 154 3.88 -22.18 14.14
CA PHE A 154 3.29 -22.73 15.37
C PHE A 154 1.96 -23.44 15.13
N ALA A 155 1.20 -23.02 14.11
CA ALA A 155 -0.11 -23.58 13.77
C ALA A 155 0.00 -24.95 13.07
N GLU A 156 -1.10 -25.67 12.89
CA GLU A 156 -1.15 -26.88 12.03
C GLU A 156 -1.13 -26.51 10.53
N PRO A 157 -0.46 -27.26 9.63
CA PRO A 157 -0.29 -26.84 8.23
C PRO A 157 -1.61 -26.69 7.48
N ILE A 158 -2.55 -27.62 7.70
CA ILE A 158 -3.86 -27.64 7.05
C ILE A 158 -4.67 -26.41 7.49
N PHE A 159 -4.70 -26.17 8.81
CA PHE A 159 -5.37 -25.02 9.39
C PHE A 159 -4.78 -23.70 8.88
N TRP A 160 -3.45 -23.57 8.84
CA TRP A 160 -2.79 -22.39 8.32
C TRP A 160 -3.10 -22.15 6.83
N ARG A 161 -3.00 -23.19 5.98
CA ARG A 161 -3.32 -23.04 4.53
C ARG A 161 -4.77 -22.63 4.29
N LYS A 162 -5.72 -23.20 5.06
CA LYS A 162 -7.16 -22.93 4.91
C LYS A 162 -7.56 -21.51 5.29
N ASN A 163 -6.80 -20.86 6.18
CA ASN A 163 -7.11 -19.52 6.68
C ASN A 163 -6.26 -18.41 6.03
N LEU A 164 -5.35 -18.75 5.11
CA LEU A 164 -4.55 -17.77 4.37
C LEU A 164 -5.40 -16.73 3.61
N PRO A 165 -6.56 -17.07 2.99
CA PRO A 165 -7.44 -16.06 2.41
C PRO A 165 -7.96 -15.03 3.43
N ILE A 166 -8.25 -15.43 4.68
CA ILE A 166 -8.69 -14.51 5.73
C ILE A 166 -7.55 -13.57 6.13
N ALA A 167 -6.33 -14.08 6.25
CA ALA A 167 -5.16 -13.24 6.49
C ALA A 167 -4.98 -12.21 5.37
N GLY A 168 -5.19 -12.61 4.10
CA GLY A 168 -5.24 -11.71 2.96
C GLY A 168 -6.34 -10.65 3.08
N LEU A 169 -7.56 -11.03 3.49
CA LEU A 169 -8.66 -10.09 3.73
C LEU A 169 -8.29 -9.04 4.78
N LEU A 170 -7.76 -9.48 5.93
CA LEU A 170 -7.31 -8.57 6.99
C LEU A 170 -6.20 -7.63 6.50
N ALA A 171 -5.24 -8.16 5.74
CA ALA A 171 -4.14 -7.40 5.18
C ALA A 171 -4.58 -6.38 4.11
N CYS A 172 -5.69 -6.62 3.41
CA CYS A 172 -6.27 -5.68 2.45
C CYS A 172 -7.19 -4.63 3.10
N ILE A 173 -7.95 -4.99 4.13
CA ILE A 173 -8.94 -4.08 4.76
C ILE A 173 -8.24 -3.00 5.61
N LEU A 174 -7.27 -3.41 6.43
CA LEU A 174 -6.65 -2.53 7.44
C LEU A 174 -5.91 -1.32 6.85
N PRO A 175 -4.92 -1.49 5.95
CA PRO A 175 -4.06 -0.37 5.55
C PRO A 175 -4.69 0.57 4.52
N PHE A 176 -5.73 0.12 3.82
CA PHE A 176 -6.22 0.86 2.65
C PHE A 176 -7.43 1.76 2.93
N ASN A 177 -8.12 1.61 4.05
CA ASN A 177 -9.39 2.31 4.28
C ASN A 177 -9.28 3.86 4.35
N SER A 178 -8.23 4.42 4.98
CA SER A 178 -8.13 5.87 5.21
C SER A 178 -7.35 6.66 4.14
N GLN A 179 -6.50 5.99 3.34
CA GLN A 179 -5.53 6.69 2.47
C GLN A 179 -5.63 6.35 0.98
N PHE A 180 -6.77 5.80 0.52
CA PHE A 180 -6.98 5.52 -0.91
C PHE A 180 -6.86 6.74 -1.81
N ASN A 181 -7.08 7.94 -1.28
CA ASN A 181 -7.17 9.16 -2.08
C ASN A 181 -5.79 9.72 -2.48
N SER A 182 -4.74 9.49 -1.67
CA SER A 182 -3.44 10.16 -1.82
C SER A 182 -2.29 9.26 -2.25
N GLY A 183 -2.31 7.96 -1.91
CA GLY A 183 -1.25 7.02 -2.29
C GLY A 183 -1.43 6.46 -3.70
N LEU A 184 -1.89 5.21 -3.80
CA LEU A 184 -2.11 4.52 -5.08
C LEU A 184 -3.20 5.17 -5.96
N GLY A 185 -4.06 6.00 -5.35
CA GLY A 185 -5.12 6.77 -5.98
C GLY A 185 -4.70 7.48 -7.28
N LEU A 186 -3.60 8.21 -7.20
CA LEU A 186 -3.13 9.04 -8.31
C LEU A 186 -2.59 8.19 -9.47
N PRO A 187 -1.63 7.25 -9.28
CA PRO A 187 -1.19 6.39 -10.37
C PRO A 187 -2.33 5.65 -11.08
N ALA A 188 -3.31 5.11 -10.33
CA ALA A 188 -4.44 4.42 -10.93
C ALA A 188 -5.31 5.34 -11.79
N ARG A 189 -5.54 6.59 -11.35
CA ARG A 189 -6.28 7.58 -12.15
C ARG A 189 -5.56 7.93 -13.43
N VAL A 190 -4.24 8.15 -13.37
CA VAL A 190 -3.46 8.47 -14.56
C VAL A 190 -3.47 7.32 -15.56
N ILE A 191 -3.28 6.07 -15.10
CA ILE A 191 -3.38 4.90 -15.98
C ILE A 191 -4.78 4.80 -16.58
N THR A 192 -5.82 5.01 -15.78
CA THR A 192 -7.21 4.98 -16.27
C THR A 192 -7.43 6.03 -17.34
N ALA A 193 -6.97 7.27 -17.15
CA ALA A 193 -7.11 8.34 -18.13
C ALA A 193 -6.36 8.04 -19.45
N GLN A 194 -5.15 7.47 -19.38
CA GLN A 194 -4.40 7.05 -20.57
C GLN A 194 -5.13 5.95 -21.34
N VAL A 195 -5.71 4.96 -20.64
CA VAL A 195 -6.51 3.91 -21.28
C VAL A 195 -7.77 4.50 -21.92
N VAL A 196 -8.44 5.43 -21.23
CA VAL A 196 -9.65 6.09 -21.76
C VAL A 196 -9.32 6.96 -22.98
N GLU A 197 -8.20 7.68 -22.97
CA GLU A 197 -7.71 8.42 -24.14
C GLU A 197 -7.50 7.49 -25.34
N GLN A 198 -6.84 6.34 -25.14
CA GLN A 198 -6.67 5.36 -26.21
C GLN A 198 -8.01 4.84 -26.73
N LEU A 199 -8.97 4.56 -25.85
CA LEU A 199 -10.33 4.16 -26.22
C LEU A 199 -11.07 5.25 -27.02
N LEU A 200 -10.96 6.52 -26.61
CA LEU A 200 -11.57 7.65 -27.31
C LEU A 200 -10.91 7.91 -28.68
N SER A 201 -9.58 7.75 -28.77
CA SER A 201 -8.83 7.87 -30.02
C SER A 201 -9.26 6.82 -31.05
N MET A 202 -9.55 5.59 -30.61
CA MET A 202 -10.11 4.55 -31.46
C MET A 202 -11.52 4.89 -31.97
N LEU A 203 -12.25 5.74 -31.25
CA LEU A 203 -13.54 6.28 -31.65
C LEU A 203 -13.43 7.58 -32.47
N HIS A 204 -12.22 7.96 -32.89
CA HIS A 204 -11.92 9.19 -33.65
C HIS A 204 -12.32 10.50 -32.92
N ILE A 205 -12.36 10.47 -31.60
CA ILE A 205 -12.62 11.66 -30.79
C ILE A 205 -11.28 12.22 -30.33
N GLY A 206 -10.99 13.47 -30.70
CA GLY A 206 -9.81 14.20 -30.25
C GLY A 206 -9.85 14.41 -28.74
N ALA A 207 -9.14 13.54 -28.01
CA ALA A 207 -8.96 13.65 -26.57
C ALA A 207 -7.47 13.62 -26.27
N ILE A 208 -7.01 14.54 -25.41
CA ILE A 208 -5.64 14.58 -24.91
C ILE A 208 -5.72 14.30 -23.40
N SER A 209 -5.12 13.21 -22.93
CA SER A 209 -5.01 13.00 -21.48
C SER A 209 -3.89 13.86 -20.90
N SER A 210 -4.21 14.59 -19.83
CA SER A 210 -3.26 15.32 -19.00
C SER A 210 -3.44 14.83 -17.56
N TYR A 211 -2.82 13.69 -17.25
CA TYR A 211 -2.91 13.00 -15.95
C TYR A 211 -4.29 12.42 -15.64
N ASP A 212 -4.93 12.84 -14.56
CA ASP A 212 -6.30 12.47 -14.20
C ASP A 212 -7.34 13.35 -14.92
N ILE A 213 -6.91 14.21 -15.84
CA ILE A 213 -7.78 15.10 -16.61
C ILE A 213 -7.78 14.66 -18.07
N ILE A 214 -8.97 14.45 -18.63
CA ILE A 214 -9.19 14.20 -20.04
C ILE A 214 -9.67 15.51 -20.65
N VAL A 215 -8.81 16.14 -21.45
CA VAL A 215 -9.15 17.36 -22.18
C VAL A 215 -9.74 16.97 -23.53
N LEU A 216 -10.98 17.38 -23.78
CA LEU A 216 -11.68 17.21 -25.05
C LEU A 216 -11.82 18.57 -25.74
N GLU A 217 -12.04 18.57 -27.05
CA GLU A 217 -12.25 19.79 -27.84
C GLU A 217 -13.37 20.70 -27.29
N ASN A 218 -14.35 20.12 -26.59
CA ASN A 218 -15.53 20.82 -26.07
C ASN A 218 -15.56 20.97 -24.53
N GLY A 219 -14.53 20.54 -23.80
CA GLY A 219 -14.52 20.64 -22.34
C GLY A 219 -13.45 19.82 -21.63
N ILE A 220 -13.37 19.99 -20.32
CA ILE A 220 -12.45 19.28 -19.44
C ILE A 220 -13.25 18.26 -18.62
N ALA A 221 -12.91 16.98 -18.74
CA ALA A 221 -13.47 15.91 -17.90
C ALA A 221 -12.42 15.45 -16.90
N GLN A 222 -12.68 15.60 -15.61
CA GLN A 222 -11.80 15.13 -14.56
C GLN A 222 -12.20 13.70 -14.15
N VAL A 223 -11.20 12.80 -14.10
CA VAL A 223 -11.35 11.49 -13.48
C VAL A 223 -11.29 11.69 -11.97
N ASP A 224 -12.45 11.95 -11.39
CA ASP A 224 -12.57 12.15 -9.95
C ASP A 224 -12.03 10.97 -9.14
N VAL A 225 -11.67 11.22 -7.88
CA VAL A 225 -11.22 10.22 -6.91
C VAL A 225 -12.12 8.96 -6.86
N PRO A 226 -13.47 9.04 -6.84
CA PRO A 226 -14.37 7.88 -6.97
C PRO A 226 -14.25 7.11 -8.30
N CYS A 227 -13.73 7.71 -9.36
CA CYS A 227 -13.53 7.11 -10.68
C CYS A 227 -12.16 6.42 -10.84
N SER A 228 -11.27 6.53 -9.85
CA SER A 228 -9.94 5.87 -9.84
C SER A 228 -10.00 4.34 -9.96
N GLY A 229 -11.17 3.73 -9.75
CA GLY A 229 -11.35 2.29 -9.81
C GLY A 229 -10.75 1.52 -8.64
N ILE A 230 -9.94 2.16 -7.78
CA ILE A 230 -9.24 1.46 -6.70
C ILE A 230 -10.21 0.89 -5.66
N LYS A 231 -11.27 1.62 -5.32
CA LYS A 231 -12.31 1.09 -4.43
C LYS A 231 -12.98 -0.14 -5.02
N THR A 232 -13.34 -0.08 -6.31
CA THR A 232 -13.90 -1.22 -7.06
C THR A 232 -12.93 -2.40 -7.08
N LEU A 233 -11.64 -2.13 -7.28
CA LEU A 233 -10.58 -3.12 -7.30
C LEU A 233 -10.38 -3.79 -5.94
N LEU A 234 -10.37 -3.00 -4.85
CA LEU A 234 -10.31 -3.52 -3.49
C LEU A 234 -11.54 -4.39 -3.23
N VAL A 235 -12.75 -3.87 -3.44
CA VAL A 235 -14.00 -4.61 -3.14
C VAL A 235 -14.07 -5.90 -3.94
N GLY A 236 -13.73 -5.88 -5.24
CA GLY A 236 -13.67 -7.09 -6.06
C GLY A 236 -12.61 -8.08 -5.60
N THR A 237 -11.46 -7.60 -5.10
CA THR A 237 -10.42 -8.47 -4.51
C THR A 237 -10.88 -9.08 -3.19
N LEU A 238 -11.54 -8.30 -2.33
CA LEU A 238 -12.14 -8.78 -1.08
C LEU A 238 -13.23 -9.81 -1.35
N PHE A 239 -14.07 -9.59 -2.36
CA PHE A 239 -15.05 -10.58 -2.81
C PHE A 239 -14.37 -11.88 -3.22
N LEU A 240 -13.34 -11.83 -4.08
CA LEU A 240 -12.64 -13.03 -4.53
C LEU A 240 -11.99 -13.80 -3.37
N LEU A 241 -11.35 -13.10 -2.43
CA LEU A 241 -10.76 -13.71 -1.24
C LEU A 241 -11.83 -14.32 -0.32
N SER A 242 -12.97 -13.64 -0.15
CA SER A 242 -14.10 -14.14 0.64
C SER A 242 -14.72 -15.39 0.01
N ALA A 243 -14.94 -15.39 -1.30
CA ALA A 243 -15.44 -16.54 -2.04
C ALA A 243 -14.45 -17.72 -1.98
N THR A 244 -13.15 -17.44 -2.10
CA THR A 244 -12.07 -18.44 -1.94
C THR A 244 -12.12 -19.09 -0.57
N TRP A 245 -12.36 -18.30 0.48
CA TRP A 245 -12.49 -18.78 1.85
C TRP A 245 -13.76 -19.60 2.08
N LEU A 246 -14.92 -19.07 1.69
CA LEU A 246 -16.23 -19.72 1.88
C LEU A 246 -16.30 -21.07 1.16
N GLU A 247 -15.78 -21.15 -0.06
CA GLU A 247 -15.77 -22.38 -0.84
C GLU A 247 -14.58 -23.31 -0.54
N SER A 248 -13.69 -22.92 0.38
CA SER A 248 -12.48 -23.68 0.74
C SER A 248 -11.64 -24.07 -0.48
N ARG A 249 -11.30 -23.09 -1.32
CA ARG A 249 -10.51 -23.28 -2.55
C ARG A 249 -9.00 -23.24 -2.26
N LYS A 250 -8.22 -24.05 -3.00
CA LYS A 250 -6.76 -24.08 -2.86
C LYS A 250 -6.11 -22.87 -3.52
N LEU A 251 -5.18 -22.22 -2.81
CA LEU A 251 -4.34 -21.14 -3.33
C LEU A 251 -3.16 -21.72 -4.11
N GLY A 252 -3.33 -21.88 -5.44
CA GLY A 252 -2.28 -22.34 -6.35
C GLY A 252 -2.18 -21.50 -7.61
N LEU A 253 -1.41 -21.96 -8.61
CA LEU A 253 -1.22 -21.23 -9.88
C LEU A 253 -2.55 -20.95 -10.61
N LYS A 254 -3.49 -21.90 -10.58
CA LYS A 254 -4.84 -21.69 -11.15
C LYS A 254 -5.58 -20.56 -10.46
N TRP A 255 -5.52 -20.49 -9.12
CA TRP A 255 -6.12 -19.41 -8.35
C TRP A 255 -5.45 -18.06 -8.66
N LEU A 256 -4.12 -18.04 -8.80
CA LEU A 256 -3.38 -16.84 -9.18
C LEU A 256 -3.81 -16.33 -10.56
N ALA A 257 -4.03 -17.21 -11.53
CA ALA A 257 -4.57 -16.85 -12.84
C ALA A 257 -5.99 -16.26 -12.74
N VAL A 258 -6.85 -16.81 -11.88
CA VAL A 258 -8.18 -16.23 -11.59
C VAL A 258 -8.04 -14.84 -10.95
N CYS A 259 -7.12 -14.67 -10.01
CA CYS A 259 -6.85 -13.38 -9.37
C CYS A 259 -6.36 -12.32 -10.37
N ALA A 260 -5.40 -12.68 -11.24
CA ALA A 260 -4.92 -11.80 -12.31
C ALA A 260 -6.03 -11.44 -13.30
N THR A 261 -6.86 -12.41 -13.69
CA THR A 261 -8.00 -12.18 -14.59
C THR A 261 -9.05 -11.28 -13.93
N ASN A 262 -9.36 -11.49 -12.65
CA ASN A 262 -10.26 -10.62 -11.88
C ASN A 262 -9.77 -9.17 -11.87
N PHE A 263 -8.48 -8.96 -11.61
CA PHE A 263 -7.88 -7.63 -11.63
C PHE A 263 -8.03 -6.97 -13.01
N LEU A 264 -7.71 -7.70 -14.08
CA LEU A 264 -7.83 -7.20 -15.45
C LEU A 264 -9.28 -6.84 -15.81
N ILE A 265 -10.26 -7.70 -15.49
CA ILE A 265 -11.67 -7.42 -15.75
C ILE A 265 -12.14 -6.18 -14.96
N LEU A 266 -11.75 -6.03 -13.69
CA LEU A 266 -12.12 -4.88 -12.87
C LEU A 266 -11.54 -3.57 -13.42
N VAL A 267 -10.27 -3.59 -13.85
CA VAL A 267 -9.63 -2.44 -14.49
C VAL A 267 -10.33 -2.09 -15.80
N SER A 268 -10.61 -3.08 -16.65
CA SER A 268 -11.35 -2.87 -17.91
C SER A 268 -12.77 -2.34 -17.68
N ALA A 269 -13.50 -2.86 -16.69
CA ALA A 269 -14.84 -2.38 -16.34
C ALA A 269 -14.82 -0.93 -15.87
N ASN A 270 -13.81 -0.54 -15.09
CA ASN A 270 -13.64 0.86 -14.66
C ASN A 270 -13.27 1.77 -15.84
N ALA A 271 -12.36 1.35 -16.71
CA ALA A 271 -12.00 2.13 -17.90
C ALA A 271 -13.21 2.33 -18.84
N LEU A 272 -14.00 1.28 -19.05
CA LEU A 272 -15.24 1.36 -19.83
C LEU A 272 -16.25 2.31 -19.18
N ARG A 273 -16.44 2.21 -17.85
CA ARG A 273 -17.30 3.13 -17.10
C ARG A 273 -16.90 4.58 -17.31
N VAL A 274 -15.61 4.91 -17.13
CA VAL A 274 -15.11 6.28 -17.31
C VAL A 274 -15.30 6.74 -18.75
N THR A 275 -15.02 5.88 -19.74
CA THR A 275 -15.23 6.18 -21.16
C THR A 275 -16.68 6.55 -21.44
N VAL A 276 -17.64 5.74 -20.97
CA VAL A 276 -19.08 6.01 -21.14
C VAL A 276 -19.47 7.33 -20.50
N LEU A 277 -18.99 7.62 -19.29
CA LEU A 277 -19.30 8.86 -18.59
C LEU A 277 -18.77 10.09 -19.34
N VAL A 278 -17.54 10.01 -19.87
CA VAL A 278 -16.94 11.07 -20.66
C VAL A 278 -17.73 11.30 -21.95
N LEU A 279 -18.13 10.23 -22.65
CA LEU A 279 -18.97 10.34 -23.85
C LEU A 279 -20.31 11.03 -23.54
N VAL A 280 -21.02 10.59 -22.49
CA VAL A 280 -22.32 11.16 -22.09
C VAL A 280 -22.19 12.63 -21.67
N ALA A 281 -21.19 12.95 -20.84
CA ALA A 281 -21.02 14.30 -20.34
C ALA A 281 -20.57 15.28 -21.43
N GLN A 282 -19.57 14.91 -22.24
CA GLN A 282 -18.85 15.86 -23.11
C GLN A 282 -19.28 15.78 -24.56
N VAL A 283 -19.56 14.59 -25.09
CA VAL A 283 -19.99 14.43 -26.50
C VAL A 283 -21.49 14.70 -26.62
N PHE A 284 -22.29 14.12 -25.72
CA PHE A 284 -23.75 14.31 -25.74
C PHE A 284 -24.21 15.57 -24.99
N LYS A 285 -23.32 16.29 -24.29
CA LYS A 285 -23.61 17.50 -23.49
C LYS A 285 -24.69 17.28 -22.43
N GLN A 286 -24.71 16.09 -21.83
CA GLN A 286 -25.73 15.66 -20.87
C GLN A 286 -25.09 15.31 -19.50
N PRO A 287 -24.51 16.30 -18.77
CA PRO A 287 -23.78 16.03 -17.53
C PRO A 287 -24.67 15.43 -16.43
N MET A 288 -25.95 15.81 -16.37
CA MET A 288 -26.92 15.26 -15.41
C MET A 288 -27.08 13.74 -15.57
N TYR A 289 -27.15 13.25 -16.81
CA TYR A 289 -27.25 11.81 -17.07
C TYR A 289 -25.96 11.08 -16.76
N ALA A 290 -24.80 11.70 -16.99
CA ALA A 290 -23.52 11.13 -16.58
C ALA A 290 -23.47 10.92 -15.05
N GLU A 291 -23.93 11.90 -14.27
CA GLU A 291 -23.99 11.77 -12.81
C GLU A 291 -24.92 10.64 -12.35
N ILE A 292 -26.11 10.52 -12.96
CA ILE A 292 -27.07 9.44 -12.66
C ILE A 292 -26.49 8.07 -13.04
N LEU A 293 -25.83 7.95 -14.19
CA LEU A 293 -25.25 6.69 -14.68
C LEU A 293 -23.97 6.29 -13.93
N HIS A 294 -23.28 7.24 -13.31
CA HIS A 294 -21.99 7.02 -12.68
C HIS A 294 -22.02 5.89 -11.64
N VAL A 295 -22.99 5.88 -10.74
CA VAL A 295 -23.08 4.86 -9.68
C VAL A 295 -23.57 3.50 -10.22
N PRO A 296 -24.71 3.40 -10.93
CA PRO A 296 -25.21 2.12 -11.45
C PRO A 296 -24.21 1.41 -12.36
N LEU A 297 -23.55 2.14 -13.26
CA LEU A 297 -22.58 1.55 -14.18
C LEU A 297 -21.37 0.96 -13.43
N GLY A 298 -20.95 1.59 -12.33
CA GLY A 298 -19.93 1.06 -11.44
C GLY A 298 -20.37 -0.23 -10.73
N ILE A 299 -21.61 -0.27 -10.23
CA ILE A 299 -22.17 -1.46 -9.59
C ILE A 299 -22.28 -2.62 -10.57
N VAL A 300 -22.82 -2.38 -11.77
CA VAL A 300 -22.95 -3.39 -12.83
C VAL A 300 -21.57 -3.95 -13.20
N GLY A 301 -20.58 -3.07 -13.44
CA GLY A 301 -19.22 -3.50 -13.74
C GLY A 301 -18.61 -4.37 -12.64
N LEU A 302 -18.77 -3.97 -11.37
CA LEU A 302 -18.30 -4.75 -10.22
C LEU A 302 -18.99 -6.11 -10.10
N VAL A 303 -20.33 -6.16 -10.23
CA VAL A 303 -21.12 -7.39 -10.10
C VAL A 303 -20.77 -8.36 -11.23
N CYS A 304 -20.70 -7.87 -12.47
CA CYS A 304 -20.30 -8.69 -13.63
C CYS A 304 -18.87 -9.24 -13.46
N ALA A 305 -17.92 -8.40 -13.06
CA ALA A 305 -16.54 -8.83 -12.81
C ALA A 305 -16.47 -9.88 -11.70
N SER A 306 -17.17 -9.64 -10.58
CA SER A 306 -17.21 -10.55 -9.43
C SER A 306 -17.86 -11.89 -9.79
N PHE A 307 -18.97 -11.87 -10.53
CA PHE A 307 -19.66 -13.07 -10.99
C PHE A 307 -18.79 -13.89 -11.93
N LEU A 308 -18.13 -13.27 -12.91
CA LEU A 308 -17.25 -13.97 -13.84
C LEU A 308 -16.04 -14.57 -13.11
N SER A 309 -15.43 -13.82 -12.18
CA SER A 309 -14.35 -14.32 -11.34
C SER A 309 -14.78 -15.48 -10.47
N TRP A 310 -16.00 -15.47 -9.93
CA TRP A 310 -16.58 -16.58 -9.19
C TRP A 310 -16.80 -17.81 -10.06
N LEU A 311 -17.32 -17.66 -11.29
CA LEU A 311 -17.43 -18.76 -12.24
C LEU A 311 -16.05 -19.37 -12.57
N MET A 312 -15.03 -18.54 -12.75
CA MET A 312 -13.66 -19.03 -12.96
C MET A 312 -13.09 -19.72 -11.73
N LEU A 313 -13.43 -19.25 -10.52
CA LEU A 313 -13.04 -19.86 -9.25
C LEU A 313 -13.59 -21.29 -9.10
N GLN A 314 -14.73 -21.63 -9.74
CA GLN A 314 -15.25 -23.00 -9.74
C GLN A 314 -14.27 -24.02 -10.33
N LYS A 315 -13.41 -23.59 -11.26
CA LYS A 315 -12.36 -24.44 -11.87
C LYS A 315 -11.15 -24.66 -10.96
N VAL A 316 -11.05 -23.93 -9.84
CA VAL A 316 -9.98 -24.08 -8.85
C VAL A 316 -10.31 -25.26 -7.94
N PRO A 317 -9.38 -26.20 -7.72
CA PRO A 317 -9.64 -27.36 -6.87
C PRO A 317 -9.96 -26.93 -5.44
N LYS A 318 -10.98 -27.55 -4.85
CA LYS A 318 -11.28 -27.42 -3.42
C LYS A 318 -10.20 -28.13 -2.60
N PHE A 319 -10.02 -27.73 -1.36
CA PHE A 319 -9.38 -28.61 -0.38
C PHE A 319 -10.27 -29.85 -0.29
N ALA A 320 -9.84 -30.95 -0.92
CA ALA A 320 -10.50 -32.23 -0.75
C ALA A 320 -10.56 -32.48 0.76
N GLU A 321 -11.77 -32.73 1.25
CA GLU A 321 -11.96 -33.30 2.58
C GLU A 321 -11.26 -34.66 2.50
N THR A 322 -10.01 -34.70 2.99
CA THR A 322 -9.11 -35.81 2.78
C THR A 322 -9.78 -37.06 3.33
N GLN A 323 -10.29 -37.91 2.44
CA GLN A 323 -10.44 -39.32 2.74
C GLN A 323 -9.06 -39.83 3.14
N ASN A 324 -9.07 -40.56 4.25
CA ASN A 324 -7.98 -40.93 5.16
C ASN A 324 -6.88 -41.80 4.52
N ASN A 325 -6.36 -41.44 3.35
CA ASN A 325 -5.26 -42.16 2.71
C ASN A 325 -3.94 -41.65 3.31
N ASN A 326 -3.55 -42.33 4.38
CA ASN A 326 -2.43 -42.14 5.31
C ASN A 326 -1.01 -41.95 4.74
N PHE A 327 -0.80 -41.72 3.43
CA PHE A 327 0.54 -41.90 2.83
C PHE A 327 1.25 -40.67 2.26
N ASP A 328 0.62 -39.49 2.14
CA ASP A 328 1.31 -38.30 1.56
C ASP A 328 1.43 -37.08 2.49
N CYS A 329 0.85 -37.10 3.69
CA CYS A 329 0.92 -35.93 4.60
C CYS A 329 2.30 -35.78 5.29
N GLN A 330 3.17 -36.79 5.19
CA GLN A 330 4.52 -36.77 5.77
C GLN A 330 5.57 -36.15 4.83
N ARG A 331 5.22 -35.90 3.55
CA ARG A 331 6.15 -35.46 2.51
C ARG A 331 6.26 -33.95 2.35
N ASP A 332 5.44 -33.14 3.03
CA ASP A 332 5.64 -31.69 3.16
C ASP A 332 6.71 -31.39 4.24
N THR A 333 7.88 -31.97 3.97
CA THR A 333 9.25 -31.71 4.42
C THR A 333 9.42 -30.61 5.48
N GLU A 334 9.64 -31.03 6.73
CA GLU A 334 10.49 -30.29 7.66
C GLU A 334 11.87 -30.15 7.01
N ILE A 335 12.16 -28.99 6.38
CA ILE A 335 13.40 -28.75 5.63
C ILE A 335 14.64 -29.00 6.50
N PHE A 336 14.52 -28.76 7.81
CA PHE A 336 15.64 -28.68 8.74
C PHE A 336 15.50 -29.63 9.93
N LYS A 337 14.85 -30.79 9.76
CA LYS A 337 14.58 -31.74 10.87
C LYS A 337 15.84 -32.09 11.69
N ASN A 338 17.03 -32.05 11.07
CA ASN A 338 18.29 -32.45 11.69
C ASN A 338 19.35 -31.34 11.77
N GLN A 339 19.01 -30.06 11.57
CA GLN A 339 20.00 -28.97 11.62
C GLN A 339 19.83 -28.11 12.90
N PRO A 340 20.66 -28.31 13.94
CA PRO A 340 20.53 -27.56 15.20
C PRO A 340 20.72 -26.05 15.02
N LEU A 341 21.46 -25.64 13.97
CA LEU A 341 21.73 -24.24 13.64
C LEU A 341 20.61 -23.53 12.86
N ALA A 342 19.61 -24.24 12.35
CA ALA A 342 18.57 -23.62 11.51
C ALA A 342 17.70 -22.61 12.29
N LYS A 343 17.39 -22.92 13.56
CA LYS A 343 16.60 -22.03 14.43
C LYS A 343 17.35 -20.75 14.80
N PRO A 344 18.58 -20.78 15.35
CA PRO A 344 19.33 -19.56 15.63
C PRO A 344 19.68 -18.80 14.33
N GLY A 345 19.97 -19.52 13.23
CA GLY A 345 20.18 -18.90 11.92
C GLY A 345 18.98 -18.09 11.44
N LEU A 346 17.75 -18.59 11.63
CA LEU A 346 16.54 -17.84 11.29
C LEU A 346 16.40 -16.55 12.12
N ILE A 347 16.65 -16.62 13.43
CA ILE A 347 16.59 -15.44 14.30
C ILE A 347 17.63 -14.40 13.85
N ALA A 348 18.84 -14.84 13.53
CA ALA A 348 19.90 -13.97 13.00
C ALA A 348 19.47 -13.32 11.67
N VAL A 349 18.89 -14.07 10.74
CA VAL A 349 18.37 -13.52 9.47
C VAL A 349 17.28 -12.47 9.71
N VAL A 350 16.30 -12.75 10.59
CA VAL A 350 15.23 -11.78 10.90
C VAL A 350 15.80 -10.55 11.59
N ALA A 351 16.79 -10.71 12.48
CA ALA A 351 17.49 -9.60 13.12
C ALA A 351 18.23 -8.74 12.10
N ILE A 352 18.97 -9.35 11.16
CA ILE A 352 19.67 -8.64 10.09
C ILE A 352 18.68 -7.88 9.21
N LEU A 353 17.58 -8.53 8.79
CA LEU A 353 16.53 -7.86 8.01
C LEU A 353 15.92 -6.68 8.78
N GLY A 354 15.70 -6.83 10.08
CA GLY A 354 15.22 -5.76 10.95
C GLY A 354 16.19 -4.60 11.06
N VAL A 355 17.48 -4.88 11.23
CA VAL A 355 18.54 -3.87 11.25
C VAL A 355 18.62 -3.17 9.90
N ILE A 356 18.58 -3.88 8.78
CA ILE A 356 18.56 -3.28 7.43
C ILE A 356 17.35 -2.36 7.26
N SER A 357 16.15 -2.79 7.69
CA SER A 357 14.94 -1.97 7.62
C SER A 357 15.05 -0.70 8.49
N GLN A 358 15.63 -0.80 9.69
CA GLN A 358 15.81 0.35 10.58
C GLN A 358 16.91 1.30 10.12
N LEU A 359 18.04 0.78 9.63
CA LEU A 359 19.14 1.57 9.07
C LEU A 359 18.68 2.35 7.84
N TYR A 360 17.73 1.81 7.07
CA TYR A 360 17.16 2.53 5.94
C TYR A 360 16.17 3.63 6.36
N HIS A 361 15.63 3.58 7.58
CA HIS A 361 14.79 4.64 8.13
C HIS A 361 15.61 5.85 8.61
N VAL A 362 16.94 5.82 8.45
CA VAL A 362 17.84 6.91 8.80
C VAL A 362 17.67 8.06 7.81
N GLU A 363 17.01 9.10 8.31
CA GLU A 363 16.86 10.46 7.79
C GLU A 363 16.46 10.56 6.30
N SER A 364 15.14 10.69 6.07
CA SER A 364 14.68 11.59 4.99
C SER A 364 15.50 12.86 5.13
N GLN A 365 16.41 13.08 4.19
CA GLN A 365 17.30 14.24 4.19
C GLN A 365 16.44 15.47 4.46
N LYS A 366 16.68 16.14 5.60
CA LYS A 366 15.99 17.38 5.92
C LYS A 366 16.02 18.26 4.69
N LEU A 367 14.83 18.74 4.32
CA LEU A 367 14.63 19.51 3.11
C LEU A 367 15.45 20.80 3.21
N ALA A 368 16.61 20.79 2.56
CA ALA A 368 17.47 21.96 2.46
C ALA A 368 17.13 22.58 1.11
N ILE A 369 16.21 23.54 1.15
CA ILE A 369 16.14 24.58 0.14
C ILE A 369 16.43 25.86 0.88
N ALA A 370 17.36 26.64 0.32
CA ALA A 370 17.65 27.98 0.80
C ALA A 370 16.44 28.88 0.50
N PRO A 371 16.15 29.90 1.32
CA PRO A 371 15.09 30.86 1.02
C PRO A 371 15.23 31.42 -0.40
N LEU A 372 14.13 31.46 -1.15
CA LEU A 372 14.15 31.95 -2.52
C LEU A 372 14.40 33.48 -2.53
N LYS A 373 15.58 33.88 -3.00
CA LYS A 373 15.98 35.29 -3.17
C LYS A 373 15.76 35.72 -4.60
N PHE A 374 14.63 36.39 -4.85
CA PHE A 374 14.30 36.90 -6.17
C PHE A 374 15.16 38.12 -6.52
N PRO A 375 15.45 38.33 -7.82
CA PRO A 375 16.21 39.49 -8.25
C PRO A 375 15.38 40.76 -8.10
N GLN A 376 16.03 41.93 -8.01
CA GLN A 376 15.38 43.21 -7.71
C GLN A 376 14.26 43.61 -8.70
N GLN A 377 14.25 43.05 -9.91
CA GLN A 377 13.19 43.28 -10.91
C GLN A 377 11.87 42.57 -10.56
N ILE A 378 11.86 41.65 -9.59
CA ILE A 378 10.67 40.95 -9.11
C ILE A 378 10.43 41.39 -7.67
N VAL A 379 9.55 42.37 -7.49
CA VAL A 379 9.12 42.79 -6.15
C VAL A 379 8.14 41.73 -5.66
N SER A 380 8.49 41.03 -4.58
CA SER A 380 7.67 39.94 -4.04
C SER A 380 7.37 40.12 -2.57
N GLU A 381 6.11 39.89 -2.19
CA GLU A 381 5.65 39.94 -0.80
C GLU A 381 5.10 38.57 -0.39
N PRO A 382 5.48 38.03 0.78
CA PRO A 382 4.93 36.76 1.25
C PRO A 382 3.44 36.92 1.57
N ILE A 383 2.64 35.95 1.13
CA ILE A 383 1.22 35.85 1.47
C ILE A 383 0.96 34.53 2.18
N PRO A 384 0.06 34.49 3.18
CA PRO A 384 -0.25 33.25 3.87
C PRO A 384 -0.91 32.26 2.92
N LEU A 385 -0.69 30.97 3.18
CA LEU A 385 -1.46 29.90 2.56
C LEU A 385 -2.92 30.02 2.98
N ASN A 386 -3.85 29.70 2.07
CA ASN A 386 -5.25 29.58 2.43
C ASN A 386 -5.48 28.33 3.32
N PRO A 387 -6.61 28.23 4.03
CA PRO A 387 -6.86 27.12 4.97
C PRO A 387 -6.78 25.73 4.32
N SER A 388 -7.21 25.60 3.06
CA SER A 388 -7.17 24.35 2.31
C SER A 388 -5.73 23.94 1.96
N GLU A 389 -4.90 24.89 1.50
CA GLU A 389 -3.48 24.72 1.24
C GLU A 389 -2.73 24.35 2.53
N GLN A 390 -2.98 25.09 3.62
CA GLN A 390 -2.35 24.82 4.91
C GLN A 390 -2.72 23.44 5.45
N LYS A 391 -3.99 23.03 5.33
CA LYS A 391 -4.43 21.69 5.70
C LYS A 391 -3.80 20.61 4.82
N PHE A 392 -3.67 20.86 3.51
CA PHE A 392 -3.09 19.90 2.58
C PHE A 392 -1.59 19.71 2.85
N PHE A 393 -0.82 20.79 2.85
CA PHE A 393 0.64 20.74 3.03
C PHE A 393 1.05 20.44 4.48
N GLY A 394 0.22 20.80 5.47
CA GLY A 394 0.47 20.49 6.89
C GLY A 394 0.50 18.99 7.21
N ASN A 395 -0.05 18.13 6.34
CA ASN A 395 0.07 16.67 6.49
C ASN A 395 1.46 16.12 6.14
N TYR A 396 2.34 16.97 5.61
CA TYR A 396 3.63 16.58 5.08
C TYR A 396 4.75 17.43 5.72
N PRO A 397 5.28 17.02 6.88
CA PRO A 397 6.19 17.84 7.68
C PRO A 397 7.51 18.19 6.97
N ASP A 398 7.92 17.38 5.99
CA ASP A 398 9.12 17.62 5.20
C ASP A 398 8.88 18.57 4.01
N THR A 399 7.67 19.08 3.83
CA THR A 399 7.34 20.00 2.71
C THR A 399 7.59 21.45 3.12
N LYS A 400 8.39 22.16 2.33
CA LYS A 400 8.51 23.61 2.45
C LYS A 400 7.64 24.29 1.40
N THR A 401 6.75 25.16 1.86
CA THR A 401 5.85 25.90 0.99
C THR A 401 6.04 27.39 1.19
N GLU A 402 6.25 28.13 0.10
CA GLU A 402 6.25 29.58 0.10
C GLU A 402 5.22 30.07 -0.93
N LYS A 403 4.36 30.99 -0.51
CA LYS A 403 3.42 31.67 -1.40
C LYS A 403 3.72 33.16 -1.38
N LYS A 404 3.91 33.75 -2.55
CA LYS A 404 4.29 35.17 -2.70
C LYS A 404 3.39 35.84 -3.71
N ARG A 405 2.98 37.07 -3.43
CA ARG A 405 2.50 38.03 -4.43
C ARG A 405 3.72 38.58 -5.15
N PHE A 406 3.62 38.80 -6.46
CA PHE A 406 4.73 39.40 -7.21
C PHE A 406 4.25 40.50 -8.15
N ILE A 407 5.16 41.45 -8.42
CA ILE A 407 5.07 42.45 -9.48
C ILE A 407 6.42 42.47 -10.20
N SER A 408 6.40 42.33 -11.52
CA SER A 408 7.59 42.41 -12.37
C SER A 408 7.24 43.05 -13.71
N GLY A 409 7.64 44.30 -13.89
CA GLY A 409 7.19 45.11 -15.04
C GLY A 409 5.66 45.21 -15.06
N ASN A 410 5.04 44.78 -16.16
CA ASN A 410 3.58 44.75 -16.32
C ASN A 410 2.93 43.47 -15.76
N LEU A 411 3.73 42.48 -15.36
CA LEU A 411 3.24 41.22 -14.82
C LEU A 411 2.96 41.38 -13.33
N ARG A 412 1.76 40.96 -12.92
CA ARG A 412 1.34 40.88 -11.52
C ARG A 412 0.62 39.56 -11.28
N GLY A 413 0.79 39.00 -10.10
CA GLY A 413 0.18 37.71 -9.79
C GLY A 413 0.59 37.14 -8.45
N SER A 414 0.33 35.85 -8.28
CA SER A 414 0.79 35.07 -7.14
C SER A 414 1.57 33.85 -7.60
N MET A 415 2.56 33.46 -6.82
CA MET A 415 3.39 32.29 -7.05
C MET A 415 3.40 31.43 -5.80
N LEU A 416 3.17 30.14 -5.96
CA LEU A 416 3.29 29.12 -4.95
C LEU A 416 4.45 28.20 -5.32
N THR A 417 5.45 28.13 -4.45
CA THR A 417 6.55 27.17 -4.57
C THR A 417 6.40 26.12 -3.49
N VAL A 418 6.35 24.85 -3.90
CA VAL A 418 6.28 23.69 -3.01
C VAL A 418 7.52 22.86 -3.22
N ALA A 419 8.35 22.77 -2.20
CA ALA A 419 9.54 21.96 -2.20
C ALA A 419 9.36 20.74 -1.30
N SER A 420 9.74 19.57 -1.81
CA SER A 420 9.62 18.30 -1.10
C SER A 420 10.38 17.19 -1.83
N THR A 421 10.87 16.23 -1.06
CA THR A 421 11.48 14.97 -1.52
C THR A 421 10.47 13.85 -1.72
N SER A 422 9.24 14.01 -1.25
CA SER A 422 8.20 13.00 -1.42
C SER A 422 7.36 13.30 -2.65
N TRP A 423 7.13 12.30 -3.50
CA TRP A 423 6.18 12.43 -4.61
C TRP A 423 4.73 12.72 -4.15
N GLN A 424 4.34 12.30 -2.94
CA GLN A 424 2.97 12.38 -2.41
C GLN A 424 2.52 13.83 -2.09
N THR A 425 3.45 14.75 -1.90
CA THR A 425 3.17 16.14 -1.47
C THR A 425 2.72 17.02 -2.63
N TYR A 426 2.76 16.50 -3.84
CA TYR A 426 2.50 17.27 -5.05
C TYR A 426 1.24 16.76 -5.73
N HIS A 427 0.55 17.68 -6.38
CA HIS A 427 -0.60 17.42 -7.20
C HIS A 427 -0.58 18.42 -8.36
N ALA A 428 -1.39 18.14 -9.38
CA ALA A 428 -1.56 19.03 -10.51
C ALA A 428 -2.16 20.37 -10.02
N PRO A 429 -1.50 21.53 -10.22
CA PRO A 429 -2.00 22.83 -9.73
C PRO A 429 -3.38 23.24 -10.23
N GLU A 430 -3.83 22.67 -11.34
CA GLU A 430 -5.21 22.70 -11.83
C GLU A 430 -6.21 22.44 -10.70
N LEU A 431 -5.93 21.42 -9.88
CA LEU A 431 -6.79 21.00 -8.78
C LEU A 431 -6.85 22.07 -7.69
N CYS A 432 -5.74 22.79 -7.43
CA CYS A 432 -5.76 23.92 -6.50
C CYS A 432 -6.66 25.03 -7.02
N PHE A 433 -6.57 25.35 -8.31
CA PHE A 433 -7.37 26.41 -8.92
C PHE A 433 -8.86 26.05 -8.88
N ILE A 434 -9.22 24.83 -9.29
CA ILE A 434 -10.61 24.35 -9.26
C ILE A 434 -11.13 24.34 -7.82
N ALA A 435 -10.37 23.82 -6.85
CA ALA A 435 -10.75 23.82 -5.43
C ALA A 435 -10.89 25.23 -4.84
N SER A 436 -10.20 26.21 -5.42
CA SER A 436 -10.31 27.63 -5.05
C SER A 436 -11.44 28.35 -5.80
N GLY A 437 -12.27 27.63 -6.57
CA GLY A 437 -13.37 28.19 -7.36
C GLY A 437 -12.93 28.90 -8.63
N ILE A 438 -11.69 28.67 -9.10
CA ILE A 438 -11.16 29.22 -10.35
C ILE A 438 -11.27 28.13 -11.42
N PRO A 439 -12.22 28.22 -12.36
CA PRO A 439 -12.37 27.22 -13.40
C PRO A 439 -11.17 27.28 -14.36
N VAL A 440 -10.68 26.10 -14.76
CA VAL A 440 -9.64 25.95 -15.78
C VAL A 440 -10.34 25.74 -17.12
N ASN A 441 -10.11 26.61 -18.09
CA ASN A 441 -10.76 26.56 -19.41
C ASN A 441 -9.92 25.81 -20.44
N ARG A 442 -8.59 26.00 -20.42
CA ARG A 442 -7.67 25.43 -21.41
C ARG A 442 -6.34 25.08 -20.74
N ILE A 443 -5.77 23.94 -21.11
CA ILE A 443 -4.45 23.48 -20.64
C ILE A 443 -3.61 23.14 -21.87
N GLU A 444 -2.40 23.70 -21.95
CA GLU A 444 -1.46 23.44 -23.04
C GLU A 444 -0.06 23.19 -22.50
N ARG A 445 0.72 22.40 -23.23
CA ARG A 445 2.17 22.31 -23.00
C ARG A 445 2.86 23.42 -23.79
N LYS A 446 3.65 24.25 -23.13
CA LYS A 446 4.39 25.36 -23.76
C LYS A 446 5.85 25.35 -23.32
N GLN A 447 6.74 25.59 -24.28
CA GLN A 447 8.15 25.79 -24.01
C GLN A 447 8.36 27.29 -23.75
N LEU A 448 8.40 27.70 -22.48
CA LEU A 448 8.55 29.12 -22.12
C LEU A 448 9.97 29.61 -22.40
N THR A 449 10.97 28.76 -22.18
CA THR A 449 12.37 29.02 -22.54
C THR A 449 13.01 27.69 -22.94
N PRO A 450 14.20 27.65 -23.57
CA PRO A 450 14.85 26.37 -23.90
C PRO A 450 15.05 25.42 -22.70
N ALA A 451 15.08 25.93 -21.47
CA ALA A 451 15.24 25.15 -20.24
C ALA A 451 13.92 24.83 -19.51
N ILE A 452 12.79 25.45 -19.91
CA ILE A 452 11.52 25.38 -19.19
C ILE A 452 10.42 24.90 -20.13
N ALA A 453 10.14 23.60 -20.05
CA ALA A 453 8.87 23.03 -20.49
C ALA A 453 7.85 23.20 -19.34
N ALA A 454 6.78 23.94 -19.59
CA ALA A 454 5.76 24.23 -18.59
C ALA A 454 4.36 23.89 -19.11
N ARG A 455 3.44 23.72 -18.17
CA ARG A 455 2.01 23.68 -18.46
C ARG A 455 1.45 25.08 -18.35
N TRP A 456 0.81 25.53 -19.42
CA TRP A 456 0.13 26.80 -19.52
C TRP A 456 -1.38 26.58 -19.40
N LEU A 457 -2.04 27.43 -18.62
CA LEU A 457 -3.45 27.31 -18.31
C LEU A 457 -4.13 28.64 -18.57
N SER A 458 -5.28 28.58 -19.23
CA SER A 458 -6.22 29.69 -19.26
C SER A 458 -7.32 29.44 -18.25
N VAL A 459 -7.55 30.40 -17.38
CA VAL A 459 -8.43 30.27 -16.20
C VAL A 459 -9.45 31.41 -16.16
N LYS A 460 -10.61 31.15 -15.56
CA LYS A 460 -11.70 32.13 -15.38
C LYS A 460 -12.13 32.77 -16.72
N ASP A 461 -12.56 31.95 -17.66
CA ASP A 461 -13.02 32.35 -19.00
C ASP A 461 -11.98 33.17 -19.77
N ASN A 462 -10.73 32.72 -19.70
CA ASN A 462 -9.56 33.36 -20.30
C ASN A 462 -9.27 34.77 -19.77
N GLN A 463 -9.78 35.15 -18.59
CA GLN A 463 -9.44 36.42 -17.95
C GLN A 463 -8.09 36.36 -17.24
N LEU A 464 -7.68 35.16 -16.80
CA LEU A 464 -6.47 34.91 -16.07
C LEU A 464 -5.61 33.89 -16.84
N SER A 465 -4.31 33.89 -16.57
CA SER A 465 -3.41 32.83 -17.03
C SER A 465 -2.68 32.23 -15.84
N ALA A 466 -2.37 30.94 -15.93
CA ALA A 466 -1.50 30.29 -14.96
C ALA A 466 -0.45 29.44 -15.68
N THR A 467 0.67 29.23 -15.02
CA THR A 467 1.70 28.31 -15.52
C THR A 467 2.32 27.55 -14.37
N TYR A 468 2.72 26.30 -14.62
CA TYR A 468 3.50 25.56 -13.64
C TYR A 468 4.50 24.61 -14.29
N TRP A 469 5.53 24.27 -13.51
CA TRP A 469 6.51 23.24 -13.84
C TRP A 469 7.09 22.64 -12.55
N LEU A 470 7.73 21.48 -12.69
CA LEU A 470 8.51 20.84 -11.65
C LEU A 470 9.99 20.99 -11.99
N GLN A 471 10.78 21.39 -11.01
CA GLN A 471 12.21 21.62 -11.16
C GLN A 471 13.00 20.84 -10.11
N SER A 472 14.11 20.26 -10.54
CA SER A 472 15.17 19.71 -9.69
C SER A 472 16.50 20.32 -10.15
N SER A 473 17.60 20.02 -9.44
CA SER A 473 18.93 20.55 -9.79
C SER A 473 19.45 20.12 -11.17
N GLU A 474 18.83 19.13 -11.79
CA GLU A 474 19.32 18.52 -13.05
C GLU A 474 18.32 18.64 -14.19
N GLN A 475 17.06 18.95 -13.91
CA GLN A 475 16.02 18.92 -14.93
C GLN A 475 14.79 19.75 -14.53
N THR A 476 14.09 20.16 -15.58
CA THR A 476 12.75 20.74 -15.53
C THR A 476 11.81 19.82 -16.27
N THR A 477 10.66 19.49 -15.69
CA THR A 477 9.60 18.78 -16.40
C THR A 477 8.26 19.36 -15.99
N ASP A 478 7.34 19.42 -16.93
CA ASP A 478 5.94 19.64 -16.64
C ASP A 478 5.21 18.32 -16.35
N ASN A 479 5.89 17.17 -16.55
CA ASN A 479 5.35 15.82 -16.47
C ASN A 479 5.41 15.23 -15.04
N PHE A 480 4.27 15.15 -14.35
CA PHE A 480 4.16 14.57 -13.01
C PHE A 480 4.57 13.08 -12.96
N LEU A 481 4.25 12.30 -14.00
CA LEU A 481 4.64 10.89 -14.07
C LEU A 481 6.14 10.73 -14.25
N GLU A 482 6.77 11.57 -15.08
CA GLU A 482 8.23 11.55 -15.22
C GLU A 482 8.89 11.81 -13.88
N ARG A 483 8.33 12.74 -13.10
CA ARG A 483 8.77 12.97 -11.74
C ARG A 483 8.58 11.75 -10.83
N ILE A 484 7.39 11.15 -10.75
CA ILE A 484 7.18 9.93 -9.94
C ILE A 484 8.17 8.84 -10.35
N ARG A 485 8.34 8.62 -11.65
CA ARG A 485 9.27 7.62 -12.19
C ARG A 485 10.72 7.95 -11.80
N ARG A 486 11.11 9.22 -11.85
CA ARG A 486 12.44 9.69 -11.42
C ARG A 486 12.63 9.49 -9.91
N ASP A 487 11.64 9.81 -9.09
CA ASP A 487 11.68 9.64 -7.64
C ASP A 487 11.80 8.16 -7.22
N ILE A 488 11.09 7.28 -7.94
CA ILE A 488 11.21 5.83 -7.80
C ILE A 488 12.61 5.33 -8.19
N ASN A 489 13.18 5.87 -9.28
CA ASN A 489 14.48 5.40 -9.80
C ASN A 489 15.70 6.04 -9.09
N HIS A 490 15.57 7.28 -8.63
CA HIS A 490 16.63 8.10 -8.05
C HIS A 490 16.05 8.81 -6.82
N LYS A 491 16.12 8.13 -5.68
CA LYS A 491 15.70 8.71 -4.41
C LYS A 491 16.62 9.89 -4.05
N ASN A 492 16.04 10.91 -3.41
CA ASN A 492 16.71 12.07 -2.80
C ASN A 492 16.88 13.33 -3.66
N HIS A 493 16.22 13.44 -4.81
CA HIS A 493 16.14 14.74 -5.47
C HIS A 493 15.07 15.60 -4.80
N THR A 494 15.49 16.73 -4.23
CA THR A 494 14.53 17.79 -3.87
C THR A 494 13.92 18.31 -5.16
N TRP A 495 12.61 18.16 -5.28
CA TRP A 495 11.85 18.81 -6.34
C TRP A 495 11.28 20.12 -5.81
N VAL A 496 10.98 21.03 -6.74
CA VAL A 496 10.24 22.26 -6.49
C VAL A 496 9.16 22.35 -7.55
N LEU A 497 7.90 22.31 -7.12
CA LEU A 497 6.78 22.70 -7.94
C LEU A 497 6.67 24.21 -7.89
N VAL A 498 6.79 24.84 -9.05
CA VAL A 498 6.55 26.27 -9.21
C VAL A 498 5.19 26.41 -9.88
N SER A 499 4.23 27.01 -9.20
CA SER A 499 2.90 27.34 -9.73
C SER A 499 2.68 28.84 -9.68
N ILE A 500 2.32 29.43 -10.82
CA ILE A 500 2.21 30.87 -11.01
C ILE A 500 0.81 31.16 -11.55
N LEU A 501 0.10 32.11 -10.93
CA LEU A 501 -1.19 32.63 -11.36
C LEU A 501 -1.02 34.13 -11.65
N PHE A 502 -1.22 34.52 -12.90
CA PHE A 502 -1.21 35.91 -13.35
C PHE A 502 -2.60 36.54 -13.16
N ASP A 503 -2.65 37.80 -12.74
CA ASP A 503 -3.94 38.51 -12.50
C ASP A 503 -4.66 38.93 -13.79
N ASN A 504 -4.01 38.79 -14.93
CA ASN A 504 -4.57 39.07 -16.24
C ASN A 504 -4.17 37.93 -17.19
N SER A 505 -4.89 37.79 -18.31
CA SER A 505 -4.47 36.93 -19.41
C SER A 505 -3.20 37.48 -20.04
N VAL A 506 -2.17 36.65 -20.14
CA VAL A 506 -0.86 37.04 -20.69
C VAL A 506 -0.46 36.06 -21.79
N ASN A 507 0.31 36.54 -22.77
CA ASN A 507 0.82 35.69 -23.84
C ASN A 507 2.07 34.93 -23.36
N PRO A 508 2.08 33.57 -23.38
CA PRO A 508 3.25 32.78 -22.98
C PRO A 508 4.50 33.08 -23.83
N ASP A 509 4.32 33.55 -25.06
CA ASP A 509 5.41 33.85 -25.99
C ASP A 509 5.96 35.29 -25.83
N SER A 510 5.40 36.07 -24.90
CA SER A 510 5.90 37.43 -24.62
C SER A 510 7.26 37.39 -23.94
N SER A 511 8.16 38.28 -24.35
CA SER A 511 9.51 38.40 -23.77
C SER A 511 9.48 38.68 -22.25
N GLU A 512 8.44 39.38 -21.77
CA GLU A 512 8.21 39.63 -20.35
C GLU A 512 7.98 38.33 -19.57
N VAL A 513 7.09 37.45 -20.05
CA VAL A 513 6.81 36.15 -19.41
C VAL A 513 8.02 35.23 -19.47
N GLN A 514 8.73 35.19 -20.60
CA GLN A 514 9.94 34.36 -20.75
C GLN A 514 11.06 34.83 -19.82
N SER A 515 11.29 36.14 -19.72
CA SER A 515 12.27 36.74 -18.81
C SER A 515 11.92 36.46 -17.35
N PHE A 516 10.64 36.65 -16.99
CA PHE A 516 10.13 36.33 -15.66
C PHE A 516 10.30 34.86 -15.31
N ALA A 517 9.87 33.94 -16.18
CA ALA A 517 10.00 32.50 -15.98
C ALA A 517 11.48 32.07 -15.85
N LYS A 518 12.38 32.64 -16.66
CA LYS A 518 13.82 32.41 -16.57
C LYS A 518 14.38 32.86 -15.22
N ASN A 519 13.99 34.03 -14.74
CA ASN A 519 14.44 34.54 -13.44
C ASN A 519 13.96 33.68 -12.27
N VAL A 520 12.71 33.22 -12.32
CA VAL A 520 12.17 32.30 -11.31
C VAL A 520 12.90 30.96 -11.35
N HIS A 521 13.08 30.38 -12.54
CA HIS A 521 13.82 29.13 -12.73
C HIS A 521 15.25 29.21 -12.20
N ASN A 522 15.99 30.27 -12.55
CA ASN A 522 17.34 30.50 -12.04
C ASN A 522 17.38 30.68 -10.51
N THR A 523 16.37 31.34 -9.93
CA THR A 523 16.28 31.52 -8.47
C THR A 523 16.07 30.18 -7.75
N VAL A 524 15.22 29.32 -8.31
CA VAL A 524 14.97 27.97 -7.79
C VAL A 524 16.22 27.10 -7.95
N ASP A 525 16.89 27.18 -9.10
CA ASP A 525 18.12 26.44 -9.37
C ASP A 525 19.26 26.84 -8.42
N TYR A 526 19.44 28.15 -8.21
CA TYR A 526 20.41 28.67 -7.25
C TYR A 526 20.12 28.18 -5.83
N SER A 527 18.84 28.13 -5.42
CA SER A 527 18.44 27.62 -4.11
C SER A 527 18.72 26.11 -3.96
N LEU A 528 18.41 25.33 -4.99
CA LEU A 528 18.67 23.88 -5.01
C LEU A 528 20.17 23.56 -4.99
N THR A 529 20.98 24.32 -5.73
CA THR A 529 22.43 24.13 -5.81
C THR A 529 23.17 24.61 -4.56
N THR A 530 22.79 25.77 -4.00
CA THR A 530 23.37 26.28 -2.74
C THR A 530 23.16 25.29 -1.60
N ALA A 531 21.93 24.76 -1.47
CA ALA A 531 21.62 23.80 -0.44
C ALA A 531 22.33 22.43 -0.61
N LYS A 532 22.73 22.09 -1.84
CA LYS A 532 23.56 20.92 -2.13
C LYS A 532 25.01 21.15 -1.70
N ASN A 533 25.54 22.36 -1.92
CA ASN A 533 26.90 22.72 -1.56
C ASN A 533 27.10 22.88 -0.04
N GLU A 534 26.08 23.31 0.70
CA GLU A 534 26.16 23.37 2.18
C GLU A 534 26.19 21.99 2.86
N LYS A 535 25.88 20.91 2.13
CA LYS A 535 25.84 19.53 2.67
C LYS A 535 27.08 18.69 2.37
N ASN A 536 27.88 19.10 1.38
CA ASN A 536 29.14 18.46 1.02
C ASN A 536 30.29 19.15 1.73
#